data_AF-A0A6I5NPN2-F1
#
_entry.id   AF-A0A6I5NPN2-F1
#
_cell.length_a   1.000
_cell.length_b   1.000
_cell.length_c   1.000
_cell.angle_alpha   90.00
_cell.angle_beta   90.00
_cell.angle_gamma   90.00
#
_symmetry.space_group_name_H-M   'P 1'
#
loop_
_entity.id
_entity.type
_entity.pdbx_description
1 polymer ?
#
loop_
_entity_poly.entity_id
_entity_poly.type
_entity_poly.pdbx_seq_one_letter_code
_entity_poly.pdbx_strand_id
1 'polypeptide(L)'
;MFETQASIAEQLKKLLLRVSRLEDALDVPPVEEADTGTAIARQFCNLPKVAERPLADDISPHRARLIRYIDKKWMNGTKLRYYFFTSGPYAGAHDQIAVVREAFRVWENVGIGLIFEEIDDINEAEVRIGFERGVGSWSYVGRDVLEFPGQSERTMNFGWDLTRDPRGVDTPVHEIGHTLGFPHEHQNPFAGIRWNEEAVYEYFGGSPNNWNRQTTFHNILRKLSEGEVGGSAWDPNSIMHYSFPSGLILEPEKYQRGISPAAGLSPQDIEQAKLFYPPLEDTYPELKAFHSEALSLAPAEQKNFTIRPAATRTYTIQTFGDADTVMVLFEDQNGDLKYVTGDDDSGSSTNARLRVRLYKNREYVLRIRLYFNYSAGNTAVMMW
;
A
#
# COMPACT_ATOMS: atom_id res chain seq x y z
N MET A 1 16.28 -57.27 47.93
CA MET A 1 16.53 -55.96 47.32
C MET A 1 16.42 -56.12 45.82
N PHE A 2 15.30 -55.71 45.23
CA PHE A 2 15.17 -55.53 43.79
C PHE A 2 14.26 -54.32 43.58
N GLU A 3 14.86 -53.19 43.24
CA GLU A 3 14.16 -52.00 42.79
C GLU A 3 13.62 -52.24 41.38
N THR A 4 12.34 -51.97 41.21
CA THR A 4 11.62 -52.07 39.94
C THR A 4 12.03 -50.95 38.99
N GLN A 5 12.64 -51.30 37.85
CA GLN A 5 12.78 -50.40 36.71
C GLN A 5 11.39 -50.02 36.19
N ALA A 6 10.99 -48.77 36.37
CA ALA A 6 9.77 -48.23 35.75
C ALA A 6 9.88 -48.33 34.23
N SER A 7 8.80 -48.76 33.57
CA SER A 7 8.79 -48.98 32.13
C SER A 7 9.11 -47.68 31.37
N ILE A 8 9.72 -47.79 30.19
CA ILE A 8 10.02 -46.63 29.32
C ILE A 8 8.76 -45.78 29.08
N ALA A 9 7.58 -46.42 28.99
CA ALA A 9 6.30 -45.73 28.84
C ALA A 9 5.94 -44.85 30.04
N GLU A 10 6.21 -45.29 31.27
CA GLU A 10 5.98 -44.48 32.48
C GLU A 10 6.98 -43.32 32.58
N GLN A 11 8.23 -43.54 32.16
CA GLN A 11 9.23 -42.49 32.10
C GLN A 11 8.85 -41.43 31.06
N LEU A 12 8.36 -41.86 29.89
CA LEU A 12 7.87 -40.98 28.82
C LEU A 12 6.66 -40.15 29.30
N LYS A 13 5.71 -40.79 29.99
CA LYS A 13 4.53 -40.11 30.55
C LYS A 13 4.90 -39.06 31.58
N LYS A 14 5.89 -39.34 32.44
CA LYS A 14 6.43 -38.37 33.41
C LYS A 14 7.16 -37.21 32.75
N LEU A 15 7.89 -37.47 31.65
CA LEU A 15 8.56 -36.43 30.86
C LEU A 15 7.53 -35.51 30.18
N LEU A 16 6.52 -36.07 29.52
CA LEU A 16 5.46 -35.30 28.86
C LEU A 16 4.70 -34.40 29.84
N LEU A 17 4.36 -34.91 31.03
CA LEU A 17 3.74 -34.12 32.10
C LEU A 17 4.63 -32.98 32.62
N ARG A 18 5.95 -33.18 32.61
CA ARG A 18 6.91 -32.16 33.06
C ARG A 18 7.14 -31.09 31.99
N VAL A 19 7.12 -31.47 30.71
CA VAL A 19 7.19 -30.55 29.57
C VAL A 19 5.94 -29.68 29.52
N SER A 20 4.74 -30.27 29.61
CA SER A 20 3.49 -29.52 29.64
C SER A 20 3.43 -28.49 30.78
N ARG A 21 3.90 -28.84 31.99
CA ARG A 21 3.98 -27.87 33.10
C ARG A 21 5.00 -26.75 32.88
N LEU A 22 6.04 -26.99 32.10
CA LEU A 22 7.02 -25.95 31.73
C LEU A 22 6.48 -25.04 30.63
N GLU A 23 5.73 -25.60 29.68
CA GLU A 23 5.04 -24.85 28.62
C GLU A 23 3.98 -23.91 29.24
N ASP A 24 3.17 -24.41 30.18
CA ASP A 24 2.20 -23.59 30.93
C ASP A 24 2.88 -22.46 31.75
N ALA A 25 4.07 -22.69 32.27
CA ALA A 25 4.82 -21.71 33.04
C ALA A 25 5.54 -20.65 32.18
N LEU A 26 5.69 -20.93 30.88
CA LEU A 26 6.37 -20.07 29.90
C LEU A 26 5.40 -19.37 28.94
N ASP A 27 4.09 -19.52 29.14
CA ASP A 27 3.03 -19.00 28.27
C ASP A 27 3.22 -19.41 26.79
N VAL A 28 3.75 -20.63 26.60
CA VAL A 28 3.94 -21.22 25.27
C VAL A 28 2.59 -21.79 24.81
N PRO A 29 2.01 -21.31 23.69
CA PRO A 29 0.73 -21.81 23.23
C PRO A 29 0.81 -23.31 22.91
N PRO A 30 -0.24 -24.10 23.18
CA PRO A 30 -0.24 -25.54 22.91
C PRO A 30 0.02 -25.81 21.43
N VAL A 31 0.83 -26.82 21.14
CA VAL A 31 1.00 -27.32 19.76
C VAL A 31 -0.31 -28.02 19.36
N GLU A 32 -1.16 -27.34 18.60
CA GLU A 32 -2.26 -28.01 17.91
C GLU A 32 -1.68 -29.03 16.93
N GLU A 33 -2.15 -30.28 17.04
CA GLU A 33 -1.86 -31.33 16.06
C GLU A 33 -2.24 -30.80 14.68
N ALA A 34 -1.30 -30.86 13.74
CA ALA A 34 -1.51 -30.41 12.37
C ALA A 34 -2.71 -31.16 11.78
N ASP A 35 -3.82 -30.45 11.62
CA ASP A 35 -4.94 -30.91 10.81
C ASP A 35 -4.41 -31.21 9.41
N THR A 36 -4.39 -32.48 9.03
CA THR A 36 -4.12 -32.94 7.67
C THR A 36 -5.32 -32.67 6.75
N GLY A 37 -6.09 -31.63 7.03
CA GLY A 37 -7.14 -31.11 6.19
C GLY A 37 -6.53 -30.64 4.87
N THR A 38 -7.05 -31.18 3.77
CA THR A 38 -6.83 -30.73 2.38
C THR A 38 -6.64 -29.22 2.35
N ALA A 39 -5.42 -28.77 2.05
CA ALA A 39 -5.12 -27.36 1.87
C ALA A 39 -6.11 -26.79 0.84
N ILE A 40 -7.07 -25.98 1.30
CA ILE A 40 -7.96 -25.24 0.41
C ILE A 40 -7.03 -24.41 -0.47
N ALA A 41 -7.03 -24.68 -1.77
CA ALA A 41 -6.12 -24.03 -2.70
C ALA A 41 -6.44 -22.53 -2.71
N ARG A 42 -5.55 -21.73 -2.12
CA ARG A 42 -5.74 -20.29 -1.94
C ARG A 42 -5.46 -19.59 -3.26
N GLN A 43 -6.28 -18.60 -3.59
CA GLN A 43 -6.03 -17.69 -4.71
C GLN A 43 -5.22 -16.50 -4.21
N PHE A 44 -4.41 -15.92 -5.10
CA PHE A 44 -3.45 -14.87 -4.76
C PHE A 44 -3.58 -13.70 -5.72
N CYS A 45 -3.25 -12.50 -5.22
CA CYS A 45 -3.24 -11.30 -6.04
C CYS A 45 -2.19 -11.41 -7.17
N ASN A 46 -2.52 -10.88 -8.34
CA ASN A 46 -1.66 -10.91 -9.52
C ASN A 46 -1.44 -9.49 -10.04
N LEU A 47 -0.49 -8.78 -9.43
CA LEU A 47 -0.22 -7.38 -9.73
C LEU A 47 0.11 -7.17 -11.22
N PRO A 48 -0.46 -6.13 -11.85
CA PRO A 48 -0.04 -5.71 -13.18
C PRO A 48 1.44 -5.33 -13.19
N LYS A 49 2.17 -5.77 -14.23
CA LYS A 49 3.56 -5.37 -14.44
C LYS A 49 3.60 -3.94 -14.95
N VAL A 50 4.10 -3.04 -14.12
CA VAL A 50 4.33 -1.63 -14.47
C VAL A 50 5.84 -1.38 -14.58
N ALA A 51 6.25 -0.69 -15.65
CA ALA A 51 7.64 -0.28 -15.81
C ALA A 51 7.99 0.82 -14.80
N GLU A 52 9.15 0.72 -14.17
CA GLU A 52 9.61 1.77 -13.26
C GLU A 52 9.96 3.04 -14.02
N ARG A 53 9.62 4.20 -13.44
CA ARG A 53 10.00 5.52 -13.99
C ARG A 53 11.53 5.61 -14.08
N PRO A 54 12.16 5.89 -15.23
CA PRO A 54 13.61 6.06 -15.28
C PRO A 54 14.03 7.24 -14.39
N LEU A 55 15.09 7.04 -13.61
CA LEU A 55 15.74 8.08 -12.81
C LEU A 55 17.07 8.42 -13.46
N ALA A 56 17.52 9.67 -13.36
CA ALA A 56 18.80 10.09 -13.92
C ALA A 56 19.97 9.33 -13.27
N ASP A 57 20.99 9.00 -14.08
CA ASP A 57 22.13 8.16 -13.67
C ASP A 57 23.01 8.81 -12.57
N ASP A 58 22.92 10.12 -12.39
CA ASP A 58 23.67 10.91 -11.41
C ASP A 58 23.00 10.98 -10.03
N ILE A 59 21.81 10.39 -9.88
CA ILE A 59 21.08 10.34 -8.61
C ILE A 59 21.70 9.30 -7.68
N SER A 60 22.00 9.71 -6.44
CA SER A 60 22.52 8.76 -5.44
C SER A 60 21.53 7.62 -5.14
N PRO A 61 22.00 6.40 -4.84
CA PRO A 61 21.11 5.28 -4.52
C PRO A 61 20.15 5.55 -3.35
N HIS A 62 20.59 6.34 -2.37
CA HIS A 62 19.74 6.74 -1.24
C HIS A 62 18.57 7.63 -1.67
N ARG A 63 18.83 8.60 -2.56
CA ARG A 63 17.81 9.50 -3.12
C ARG A 63 16.86 8.75 -4.03
N ALA A 64 17.38 7.93 -4.94
CA ALA A 64 16.56 7.09 -5.83
C ALA A 64 15.59 6.21 -5.03
N ARG A 65 16.06 5.66 -3.90
CA ARG A 65 15.24 4.91 -2.96
C ARG A 65 14.02 5.70 -2.47
N LEU A 66 14.23 6.90 -1.93
CA LEU A 66 13.14 7.67 -1.33
C LEU A 66 12.14 8.20 -2.35
N ILE A 67 12.62 8.51 -3.57
CA ILE A 67 11.74 8.83 -4.69
C ILE A 67 10.81 7.66 -4.98
N ARG A 68 11.37 6.45 -5.17
CA ARG A 68 10.58 5.23 -5.41
C ARG A 68 9.57 4.92 -4.31
N TYR A 69 9.95 5.16 -3.05
CA TYR A 69 9.08 4.87 -1.91
C TYR A 69 7.78 5.69 -1.93
N ILE A 70 7.90 6.95 -2.31
CA ILE A 70 6.84 7.96 -2.20
C ILE A 70 6.15 8.17 -3.55
N ASP A 71 6.78 7.85 -4.69
CA ASP A 71 6.26 8.22 -6.03
C ASP A 71 4.88 7.62 -6.31
N LYS A 72 4.59 6.43 -5.78
CA LYS A 72 3.30 5.77 -5.94
C LYS A 72 2.25 6.30 -4.97
N LYS A 73 2.63 6.99 -3.90
CA LYS A 73 1.68 7.45 -2.88
C LYS A 73 0.86 8.63 -3.40
N TRP A 74 -0.40 8.69 -3.00
CA TRP A 74 -1.26 9.83 -3.28
C TRP A 74 -0.86 11.04 -2.45
N MET A 75 -1.16 12.25 -2.90
CA MET A 75 -1.09 13.40 -2.00
C MET A 75 -2.14 13.26 -0.91
N ASN A 76 -1.77 13.56 0.33
CA ASN A 76 -2.71 13.50 1.44
C ASN A 76 -3.87 14.48 1.19
N GLY A 77 -5.09 14.05 1.46
CA GLY A 77 -6.34 14.75 1.18
C GLY A 77 -6.88 14.57 -0.24
N THR A 78 -6.26 13.70 -1.04
CA THR A 78 -6.79 13.34 -2.35
C THR A 78 -8.13 12.64 -2.16
N LYS A 79 -9.11 13.03 -2.98
CA LYS A 79 -10.36 12.30 -3.11
C LYS A 79 -10.23 11.26 -4.21
N LEU A 80 -10.28 9.99 -3.82
CA LEU A 80 -10.26 8.84 -4.72
C LEU A 80 -11.71 8.46 -5.05
N ARG A 81 -12.17 8.87 -6.24
CA ARG A 81 -13.48 8.47 -6.72
C ARG A 81 -13.39 7.08 -7.31
N TYR A 82 -14.25 6.19 -6.84
CA TYR A 82 -14.28 4.80 -7.28
C TYR A 82 -15.61 4.45 -7.93
N TYR A 83 -15.54 3.67 -8.99
CA TYR A 83 -16.68 3.20 -9.77
C TYR A 83 -16.68 1.68 -9.84
N PHE A 84 -17.83 1.07 -9.61
CA PHE A 84 -18.05 -0.35 -9.88
C PHE A 84 -18.62 -0.51 -11.28
N PHE A 85 -18.05 -1.41 -12.07
CA PHE A 85 -18.69 -1.80 -13.32
C PHE A 85 -20.08 -2.41 -13.02
N THR A 86 -21.12 -1.82 -13.61
CA THR A 86 -22.52 -2.24 -13.41
C THR A 86 -23.08 -3.05 -14.58
N SER A 87 -22.34 -3.13 -15.70
CA SER A 87 -22.74 -3.88 -16.89
C SER A 87 -21.53 -4.46 -17.62
N GLY A 88 -21.79 -5.37 -18.57
CA GLY A 88 -20.75 -6.02 -19.35
C GLY A 88 -19.98 -7.10 -18.57
N PRO A 89 -18.82 -7.54 -19.11
CA PRO A 89 -18.08 -8.69 -18.57
C PRO A 89 -17.45 -8.46 -17.19
N TYR A 90 -17.40 -7.20 -16.75
CA TYR A 90 -16.76 -6.80 -15.49
C TYR A 90 -17.77 -6.51 -14.37
N ALA A 91 -19.06 -6.66 -14.66
CA ALA A 91 -20.12 -6.30 -13.73
C ALA A 91 -20.05 -7.10 -12.42
N GLY A 92 -20.08 -6.40 -11.30
CA GLY A 92 -20.14 -7.02 -9.98
C GLY A 92 -21.57 -7.38 -9.58
N ALA A 93 -21.73 -8.52 -8.89
CA ALA A 93 -22.98 -8.82 -8.20
C ALA A 93 -23.12 -7.93 -6.94
N HIS A 94 -24.37 -7.62 -6.56
CA HIS A 94 -24.64 -6.69 -5.45
C HIS A 94 -24.01 -7.09 -4.11
N ASP A 95 -23.98 -8.38 -3.82
CA ASP A 95 -23.39 -8.95 -2.61
C ASP A 95 -21.86 -8.79 -2.59
N GLN A 96 -21.19 -9.07 -3.70
CA GLN A 96 -19.74 -8.86 -3.84
C GLN A 96 -19.36 -7.39 -3.78
N ILE A 97 -20.12 -6.51 -4.43
CA ILE A 97 -19.94 -5.05 -4.33
C ILE A 97 -20.07 -4.59 -2.88
N ALA A 98 -21.01 -5.16 -2.11
CA ALA A 98 -21.16 -4.83 -0.70
C ALA A 98 -19.91 -5.18 0.13
N VAL A 99 -19.24 -6.29 -0.15
CA VAL A 99 -17.97 -6.66 0.51
C VAL A 99 -16.87 -5.63 0.19
N VAL A 100 -16.77 -5.18 -1.06
CA VAL A 100 -15.76 -4.16 -1.43
C VAL A 100 -16.05 -2.82 -0.75
N ARG A 101 -17.32 -2.41 -0.65
CA ARG A 101 -17.72 -1.22 0.11
C ARG A 101 -17.36 -1.33 1.59
N GLU A 102 -17.49 -2.52 2.18
CA GLU A 102 -17.04 -2.76 3.56
C GLU A 102 -15.53 -2.57 3.71
N ALA A 103 -14.74 -3.02 2.74
CA ALA A 103 -13.30 -2.82 2.76
C ALA A 103 -12.87 -1.35 2.62
N PHE A 104 -13.59 -0.54 1.83
CA PHE A 104 -13.38 0.92 1.85
C PHE A 104 -13.63 1.50 3.24
N ARG A 105 -14.70 1.07 3.92
CA ARG A 105 -14.97 1.51 5.31
C ARG A 105 -13.89 1.08 6.29
N VAL A 106 -13.25 -0.08 6.11
CA VAL A 106 -12.10 -0.49 6.93
C VAL A 106 -10.99 0.55 6.85
N TRP A 107 -10.63 0.99 5.63
CA TRP A 107 -9.63 2.05 5.43
C TRP A 107 -10.09 3.43 5.92
N GLU A 108 -11.37 3.80 5.73
CA GLU A 108 -11.94 5.04 6.28
C GLU A 108 -11.84 5.08 7.81
N ASN A 109 -12.16 3.98 8.48
CA ASN A 109 -12.13 3.86 9.95
C ASN A 109 -10.72 3.97 10.54
N VAL A 110 -9.67 3.79 9.73
CA VAL A 110 -8.29 4.08 10.17
C VAL A 110 -8.13 5.57 10.49
N GLY A 111 -8.91 6.44 9.85
CA GLY A 111 -8.80 7.89 9.97
C GLY A 111 -7.60 8.45 9.20
N ILE A 112 -7.26 7.83 8.06
CA ILE A 112 -6.26 8.38 7.15
C ILE A 112 -6.80 9.60 6.41
N GLY A 113 -5.92 10.50 5.99
CA GLY A 113 -6.31 11.70 5.27
C GLY A 113 -6.65 11.48 3.79
N LEU A 114 -7.04 10.28 3.35
CA LEU A 114 -7.61 10.06 2.03
C LEU A 114 -9.13 10.01 2.12
N ILE A 115 -9.80 10.47 1.06
CA ILE A 115 -11.26 10.49 0.98
C ILE A 115 -11.66 9.51 -0.12
N PHE A 116 -12.54 8.57 0.19
CA PHE A 116 -13.12 7.67 -0.80
C PHE A 116 -14.53 8.14 -1.15
N GLU A 117 -14.86 8.15 -2.44
CA GLU A 117 -16.19 8.53 -2.91
C GLU A 117 -16.65 7.56 -3.99
N GLU A 118 -17.73 6.84 -3.72
CA GLU A 118 -18.38 6.04 -4.74
C GLU A 118 -19.13 6.94 -5.72
N ILE A 119 -18.96 6.69 -7.02
CA ILE A 119 -19.66 7.43 -8.06
C ILE A 119 -20.25 6.49 -9.12
N ASP A 120 -21.24 7.00 -9.84
CA ASP A 120 -21.96 6.27 -10.89
C ASP A 120 -21.46 6.59 -12.31
N ASP A 121 -20.64 7.63 -12.49
CA ASP A 121 -20.06 8.00 -13.78
C ASP A 121 -18.59 7.57 -13.87
N ILE A 122 -18.33 6.57 -14.71
CA ILE A 122 -16.97 6.05 -14.97
C ILE A 122 -16.02 7.15 -15.49
N ASN A 123 -16.53 8.21 -16.13
CA ASN A 123 -15.70 9.29 -16.69
C ASN A 123 -15.10 10.19 -15.60
N GLU A 124 -15.64 10.15 -14.39
CA GLU A 124 -15.14 10.91 -13.24
C GLU A 124 -14.25 10.06 -12.31
N ALA A 125 -14.11 8.74 -12.57
CA ALA A 125 -13.51 7.78 -11.65
C ALA A 125 -11.99 7.64 -11.83
N GLU A 126 -11.23 7.83 -10.75
CA GLU A 126 -9.84 7.39 -10.69
C GLU A 126 -9.76 5.86 -10.61
N VAL A 127 -10.53 5.25 -9.71
CA VAL A 127 -10.50 3.81 -9.43
C VAL A 127 -11.69 3.12 -10.10
N ARG A 128 -11.45 2.08 -10.90
CA ARG A 128 -12.49 1.39 -11.68
C ARG A 128 -12.43 -0.11 -11.40
N ILE A 129 -13.44 -0.61 -10.70
CA ILE A 129 -13.43 -1.92 -10.03
C ILE A 129 -14.31 -2.91 -10.79
N GLY A 130 -13.69 -3.96 -11.34
CA GLY A 130 -14.38 -5.05 -12.02
C GLY A 130 -14.32 -6.39 -11.29
N PHE A 131 -15.10 -7.36 -11.78
CA PHE A 131 -15.29 -8.68 -11.15
C PHE A 131 -15.13 -9.85 -12.13
N GLU A 132 -14.18 -9.75 -13.08
CA GLU A 132 -13.95 -10.82 -14.05
C GLU A 132 -13.31 -12.03 -13.38
N ARG A 133 -13.93 -13.19 -13.58
CA ARG A 133 -13.49 -14.44 -12.96
C ARG A 133 -12.33 -15.07 -13.70
N GLY A 134 -11.45 -15.72 -12.96
CA GLY A 134 -10.36 -16.52 -13.52
C GLY A 134 -9.13 -15.72 -13.98
N VAL A 135 -9.17 -14.38 -13.93
CA VAL A 135 -8.01 -13.51 -14.24
C VAL A 135 -7.26 -13.03 -12.99
N GLY A 136 -7.64 -13.55 -11.81
CA GLY A 136 -7.07 -13.16 -10.51
C GLY A 136 -7.68 -11.88 -9.94
N SER A 137 -7.42 -11.63 -8.65
CA SER A 137 -7.66 -10.32 -8.03
C SER A 137 -6.38 -9.50 -8.11
N TRP A 138 -6.52 -8.19 -8.31
CA TRP A 138 -5.38 -7.27 -8.42
C TRP A 138 -5.84 -5.82 -8.36
N SER A 139 -4.89 -4.93 -8.07
CA SER A 139 -5.01 -3.49 -8.28
C SER A 139 -3.68 -2.93 -8.78
N TYR A 140 -3.73 -1.83 -9.53
CA TYR A 140 -2.53 -1.02 -9.75
C TYR A 140 -2.06 -0.39 -8.43
N VAL A 141 -0.74 -0.19 -8.31
CA VAL A 141 -0.15 0.31 -7.07
C VAL A 141 -0.17 1.83 -7.06
N GLY A 142 -0.98 2.43 -6.20
CA GLY A 142 -0.96 3.86 -5.96
C GLY A 142 -1.38 4.67 -7.19
N ARG A 143 -0.57 5.69 -7.53
CA ARG A 143 -0.80 6.57 -8.70
C ARG A 143 -0.70 5.87 -10.06
N ASP A 144 -0.24 4.62 -10.13
CA ASP A 144 -0.25 3.84 -11.38
C ASP A 144 -1.68 3.65 -11.93
N VAL A 145 -2.68 3.77 -11.05
CA VAL A 145 -4.10 3.85 -11.38
C VAL A 145 -4.42 4.94 -12.42
N LEU A 146 -3.64 6.04 -12.45
CA LEU A 146 -3.86 7.17 -13.37
C LEU A 146 -3.12 7.03 -14.70
N GLU A 147 -1.99 6.33 -14.72
CA GLU A 147 -1.03 6.43 -15.83
C GLU A 147 -1.20 5.34 -16.88
N PHE A 148 -1.54 4.12 -16.46
CA PHE A 148 -1.48 2.94 -17.33
C PHE A 148 -2.83 2.52 -17.94
N PRO A 149 -3.93 2.42 -17.17
CA PRO A 149 -5.20 1.95 -17.71
C PRO A 149 -5.94 3.04 -18.48
N GLY A 150 -6.58 2.67 -19.59
CA GLY A 150 -7.53 3.55 -20.28
C GLY A 150 -8.77 3.90 -19.42
N GLN A 151 -9.51 4.95 -19.81
CA GLN A 151 -10.69 5.42 -19.06
C GLN A 151 -11.77 4.34 -18.88
N SER A 152 -11.90 3.42 -19.84
CA SER A 152 -12.86 2.31 -19.79
C SER A 152 -12.26 1.00 -19.31
N GLU A 153 -10.98 0.99 -18.93
CA GLU A 153 -10.29 -0.18 -18.41
C GLU A 153 -10.36 -0.22 -16.89
N ARG A 154 -10.37 -1.42 -16.31
CA ARG A 154 -10.32 -1.58 -14.86
C ARG A 154 -8.97 -1.14 -14.33
N THR A 155 -8.99 -0.58 -13.13
CA THR A 155 -7.77 -0.31 -12.34
C THR A 155 -7.64 -1.27 -11.15
N MET A 156 -8.71 -2.02 -10.88
CA MET A 156 -8.78 -3.08 -9.88
C MET A 156 -9.74 -4.17 -10.38
N ASN A 157 -9.44 -5.43 -10.07
CA ASN A 157 -10.31 -6.57 -10.37
C ASN A 157 -10.40 -7.53 -9.19
N PHE A 158 -11.57 -8.15 -9.01
CA PHE A 158 -11.77 -9.29 -8.13
C PHE A 158 -12.04 -10.56 -8.94
N GLY A 159 -11.13 -11.53 -8.83
CA GLY A 159 -11.08 -12.72 -9.68
C GLY A 159 -11.96 -13.89 -9.26
N TRP A 160 -12.58 -13.81 -8.09
CA TRP A 160 -13.33 -14.89 -7.46
C TRP A 160 -14.48 -14.36 -6.60
N ASP A 161 -15.20 -15.27 -5.96
CA ASP A 161 -16.40 -14.93 -5.21
C ASP A 161 -16.02 -14.47 -3.82
N LEU A 162 -16.03 -13.15 -3.63
CA LEU A 162 -15.69 -12.51 -2.36
C LEU A 162 -16.60 -12.97 -1.22
N THR A 163 -17.86 -13.35 -1.50
CA THR A 163 -18.78 -13.84 -0.47
C THR A 163 -18.42 -15.23 0.06
N ARG A 164 -17.56 -15.94 -0.67
CA ARG A 164 -17.08 -17.29 -0.35
C ARG A 164 -15.59 -17.31 -0.04
N ASP A 165 -14.95 -16.15 -0.01
CA ASP A 165 -13.53 -16.05 0.31
C ASP A 165 -13.31 -16.40 1.78
N PRO A 166 -12.45 -17.37 2.13
CA PRO A 166 -12.13 -17.68 3.53
C PRO A 166 -11.49 -16.50 4.27
N ARG A 167 -10.90 -15.53 3.55
CA ARG A 167 -10.39 -14.28 4.11
C ARG A 167 -11.46 -13.18 4.23
N GLY A 168 -12.65 -13.40 3.67
CA GLY A 168 -13.75 -12.44 3.70
C GLY A 168 -13.34 -11.06 3.15
N VAL A 169 -13.51 -10.02 3.96
CA VAL A 169 -13.25 -8.62 3.59
C VAL A 169 -11.77 -8.31 3.37
N ASP A 170 -10.84 -9.13 3.89
CA ASP A 170 -9.40 -8.88 3.80
C ASP A 170 -8.89 -8.84 2.36
N THR A 171 -9.45 -9.64 1.45
CA THR A 171 -9.04 -9.63 0.04
C THR A 171 -9.29 -8.25 -0.57
N PRO A 172 -10.51 -7.67 -0.50
CA PRO A 172 -10.71 -6.28 -0.92
C PRO A 172 -9.91 -5.24 -0.12
N VAL A 173 -9.68 -5.43 1.18
CA VAL A 173 -8.83 -4.50 1.96
C VAL A 173 -7.39 -4.49 1.41
N HIS A 174 -6.86 -5.66 1.03
CA HIS A 174 -5.55 -5.83 0.40
C HIS A 174 -5.47 -5.13 -0.95
N GLU A 175 -6.44 -5.35 -1.85
CA GLU A 175 -6.45 -4.70 -3.17
C GLU A 175 -6.59 -3.18 -3.06
N ILE A 176 -7.38 -2.69 -2.10
CA ILE A 176 -7.45 -1.25 -1.81
C ILE A 176 -6.10 -0.77 -1.24
N GLY A 177 -5.41 -1.55 -0.41
CA GLY A 177 -4.05 -1.26 0.05
C GLY A 177 -3.06 -1.04 -1.10
N HIS A 178 -3.14 -1.85 -2.16
CA HIS A 178 -2.40 -1.59 -3.39
C HIS A 178 -2.80 -0.27 -4.04
N THR A 179 -4.10 0.04 -4.17
CA THR A 179 -4.55 1.36 -4.64
C THR A 179 -4.00 2.49 -3.77
N LEU A 180 -3.76 2.29 -2.48
CA LEU A 180 -3.13 3.28 -1.60
C LEU A 180 -1.60 3.38 -1.76
N GLY A 181 -1.02 2.53 -2.61
CA GLY A 181 0.40 2.52 -2.94
C GLY A 181 1.24 1.62 -2.05
N PHE A 182 0.64 0.67 -1.33
CA PHE A 182 1.38 -0.33 -0.55
C PHE A 182 1.72 -1.55 -1.43
N PRO A 183 2.99 -1.94 -1.53
CA PRO A 183 3.39 -3.16 -2.22
C PRO A 183 3.21 -4.39 -1.33
N HIS A 184 3.54 -5.58 -1.83
CA HIS A 184 3.49 -6.80 -1.02
C HIS A 184 4.56 -6.84 0.07
N GLU A 185 4.15 -7.25 1.28
CA GLU A 185 5.01 -7.27 2.46
C GLU A 185 6.05 -8.41 2.41
N HIS A 186 5.74 -9.55 1.77
CA HIS A 186 6.72 -10.64 1.59
C HIS A 186 7.86 -10.30 0.64
N GLN A 187 7.71 -9.24 -0.16
CA GLN A 187 8.77 -8.74 -1.03
C GLN A 187 9.68 -7.74 -0.31
N ASN A 188 9.38 -7.40 0.95
CA ASN A 188 10.20 -6.52 1.78
C ASN A 188 11.61 -7.12 1.94
N PRO A 189 12.68 -6.40 1.55
CA PRO A 189 14.06 -6.90 1.66
C PRO A 189 14.46 -7.22 3.11
N PHE A 190 13.84 -6.59 4.11
CA PHE A 190 14.08 -6.82 5.53
C PHE A 190 13.31 -8.03 6.10
N ALA A 191 12.51 -8.72 5.28
CA ALA A 191 11.79 -9.93 5.71
C ALA A 191 12.72 -11.09 6.08
N GLY A 192 13.97 -11.07 5.60
CA GLY A 192 14.91 -12.17 5.81
C GLY A 192 14.45 -13.49 5.17
N ILE A 193 13.40 -13.45 4.34
CA ILE A 193 12.87 -14.65 3.69
C ILE A 193 13.90 -15.17 2.68
N ARG A 194 14.27 -16.44 2.88
CA ARG A 194 14.94 -17.26 1.86
C ARG A 194 13.93 -18.25 1.32
N TRP A 195 13.59 -18.11 0.04
CA TRP A 195 12.63 -18.97 -0.63
C TRP A 195 13.24 -20.32 -1.03
N ASN A 196 12.42 -21.37 -1.02
CA ASN A 196 12.64 -22.56 -1.82
C ASN A 196 12.08 -22.28 -3.23
N GLU A 197 12.87 -21.61 -4.07
CA GLU A 197 12.37 -21.04 -5.34
C GLU A 197 11.70 -22.06 -6.25
N GLU A 198 12.25 -23.27 -6.37
CA GLU A 198 11.65 -24.33 -7.19
C GLU A 198 10.29 -24.77 -6.64
N ALA A 199 10.17 -24.97 -5.33
CA ALA A 199 8.89 -25.29 -4.71
C ALA A 199 7.88 -24.14 -4.87
N VAL A 200 8.33 -22.88 -4.83
CA VAL A 200 7.49 -21.71 -5.10
C VAL A 200 6.99 -21.73 -6.55
N TYR A 201 7.87 -21.98 -7.53
CA TYR A 201 7.46 -22.09 -8.93
C TYR A 201 6.48 -23.24 -9.17
N GLU A 202 6.72 -24.40 -8.57
CA GLU A 202 5.82 -25.56 -8.67
C GLU A 202 4.45 -25.27 -8.05
N TYR A 203 4.43 -24.70 -6.84
CA TYR A 203 3.20 -24.39 -6.12
C TYR A 203 2.32 -23.39 -6.88
N PHE A 204 2.88 -22.24 -7.29
CA PHE A 204 2.12 -21.21 -8.01
C PHE A 204 1.88 -21.56 -9.50
N GLY A 205 2.64 -22.49 -10.06
CA GLY A 205 2.39 -23.06 -11.39
C GLY A 205 1.21 -24.04 -11.42
N GLY A 206 0.80 -24.56 -10.26
CA GLY A 206 -0.38 -25.40 -10.10
C GLY A 206 -1.69 -24.61 -10.07
N SER A 207 -2.81 -25.35 -10.11
CA SER A 207 -4.15 -24.80 -9.88
C SER A 207 -4.29 -24.26 -8.44
N PRO A 208 -4.99 -23.14 -8.22
CA PRO A 208 -5.79 -22.37 -9.17
C PRO A 208 -5.03 -21.26 -9.91
N ASN A 209 -3.80 -20.94 -9.52
CA ASN A 209 -3.06 -19.79 -10.05
C ASN A 209 -2.58 -20.02 -11.49
N ASN A 210 -2.04 -21.21 -11.79
CA ASN A 210 -1.50 -21.58 -13.09
C ASN A 210 -0.48 -20.54 -13.64
N TRP A 211 0.33 -19.96 -12.74
CA TRP A 211 1.27 -18.90 -13.11
C TRP A 211 2.51 -19.48 -13.79
N ASN A 212 2.95 -18.82 -14.85
CA ASN A 212 4.28 -19.08 -15.38
C ASN A 212 5.36 -18.54 -14.41
N ARG A 213 6.59 -19.03 -14.56
CA ARG A 213 7.72 -18.62 -13.71
C ARG A 213 7.92 -17.10 -13.66
N GLN A 214 7.74 -16.39 -14.75
CA GLN A 214 7.95 -14.94 -14.78
C GLN A 214 6.89 -14.19 -13.96
N THR A 215 5.64 -14.66 -13.96
CA THR A 215 4.56 -14.13 -13.12
C THR A 215 4.81 -14.45 -11.65
N THR A 216 5.20 -15.68 -11.33
CA THR A 216 5.58 -16.08 -9.96
C THR A 216 6.77 -15.28 -9.46
N PHE A 217 7.79 -15.08 -10.28
CA PHE A 217 8.94 -14.26 -9.91
C PHE A 217 8.50 -12.82 -9.56
N HIS A 218 7.70 -12.20 -10.42
CA HIS A 218 7.26 -10.82 -10.21
C HIS A 218 6.42 -10.63 -8.94
N ASN A 219 5.47 -11.53 -8.69
CA ASN A 219 4.52 -11.41 -7.57
C ASN A 219 5.08 -11.94 -6.25
N ILE A 220 5.99 -12.93 -6.27
CA ILE A 220 6.44 -13.65 -5.07
C ILE A 220 7.92 -13.44 -4.78
N LEU A 221 8.79 -13.76 -5.74
CA LEU A 221 10.23 -13.91 -5.47
C LEU A 221 11.03 -12.61 -5.60
N ARG A 222 10.56 -11.69 -6.44
CA ARG A 222 11.20 -10.39 -6.63
C ARG A 222 11.21 -9.67 -5.29
N LYS A 223 12.40 -9.30 -4.82
CA LYS A 223 12.52 -8.40 -3.67
C LYS A 223 12.32 -6.97 -4.15
N LEU A 224 11.55 -6.22 -3.39
CA LEU A 224 11.54 -4.78 -3.47
C LEU A 224 12.95 -4.30 -3.13
N SER A 225 13.39 -3.23 -3.78
CA SER A 225 14.56 -2.50 -3.34
C SER A 225 14.33 -1.99 -1.91
N GLU A 226 15.38 -1.83 -1.11
CA GLU A 226 15.28 -1.13 0.19
C GLU A 226 14.61 0.25 0.03
N GLY A 227 14.77 0.80 -1.18
CA GLY A 227 13.91 1.77 -1.85
C GLY A 227 12.47 1.82 -1.43
N GLU A 228 11.74 0.78 -1.77
CA GLU A 228 10.29 0.78 -1.91
C GLU A 228 9.56 0.46 -0.59
N VAL A 229 10.30 0.21 0.50
CA VAL A 229 9.74 -0.17 1.82
C VAL A 229 10.13 0.78 2.96
N GLY A 230 10.92 1.83 2.69
CA GLY A 230 11.25 2.85 3.68
C GLY A 230 12.04 2.38 4.91
N GLY A 231 12.51 1.13 4.94
CA GLY A 231 13.20 0.57 6.10
C GLY A 231 12.28 0.03 7.20
N SER A 232 10.96 -0.12 6.96
CA SER A 232 10.06 -0.73 7.94
C SER A 232 10.52 -2.15 8.28
N ALA A 233 10.38 -2.51 9.56
CA ALA A 233 10.55 -3.90 9.96
C ALA A 233 9.47 -4.73 9.26
N TRP A 234 9.85 -5.92 8.79
CA TRP A 234 8.90 -6.82 8.14
C TRP A 234 7.79 -7.25 9.08
N ASP A 235 6.54 -7.13 8.61
CA ASP A 235 5.36 -7.56 9.34
C ASP A 235 4.76 -8.86 8.78
N PRO A 236 4.90 -10.00 9.48
CA PRO A 236 4.30 -11.27 9.05
C PRO A 236 2.76 -11.28 9.08
N ASN A 237 2.14 -10.33 9.78
CA ASN A 237 0.69 -10.20 9.91
C ASN A 237 0.10 -9.07 9.08
N SER A 238 0.90 -8.37 8.27
CA SER A 238 0.39 -7.31 7.40
C SER A 238 -0.71 -7.83 6.49
N ILE A 239 -1.73 -7.02 6.26
CA ILE A 239 -2.75 -7.29 5.26
C ILE A 239 -2.12 -7.47 3.87
N MET A 240 -0.98 -6.82 3.61
CA MET A 240 -0.22 -6.88 2.35
C MET A 240 0.64 -8.15 2.24
N HIS A 241 0.67 -9.00 3.27
CA HIS A 241 1.41 -10.25 3.26
C HIS A 241 0.56 -11.41 2.72
N TYR A 242 1.17 -12.24 1.89
CA TYR A 242 0.54 -13.48 1.43
C TYR A 242 0.66 -14.59 2.48
N SER A 243 -0.30 -15.51 2.46
CA SER A 243 -0.10 -16.76 3.18
C SER A 243 0.70 -17.74 2.34
N PHE A 244 1.74 -18.33 2.92
CA PHE A 244 2.52 -19.37 2.27
C PHE A 244 2.40 -20.68 3.04
N PRO A 245 2.05 -21.80 2.39
CA PRO A 245 2.04 -23.10 3.05
C PRO A 245 3.46 -23.56 3.41
N SER A 246 3.52 -24.64 4.19
CA SER A 246 4.77 -25.33 4.53
C SER A 246 5.60 -25.68 3.30
N GLY A 247 6.92 -25.57 3.40
CA GLY A 247 7.88 -26.00 2.38
C GLY A 247 8.27 -24.96 1.33
N LEU A 248 7.61 -23.80 1.29
CA LEU A 248 7.97 -22.70 0.39
C LEU A 248 9.08 -21.79 0.94
N ILE A 249 9.15 -21.67 2.27
CA ILE A 249 10.11 -20.80 2.96
C ILE A 249 11.19 -21.67 3.60
N LEU A 250 12.46 -21.38 3.32
CA LEU A 250 13.62 -22.03 3.94
C LEU A 250 14.04 -21.30 5.21
N GLU A 251 14.01 -19.97 5.20
CA GLU A 251 14.34 -19.12 6.34
C GLU A 251 13.38 -17.94 6.43
N PRO A 252 13.08 -17.45 7.65
CA PRO A 252 13.54 -17.97 8.94
C PRO A 252 12.86 -19.29 9.35
N GLU A 253 13.52 -20.10 10.18
CA GLU A 253 13.07 -21.46 10.57
C GLU A 253 11.63 -21.50 11.07
N LYS A 254 11.21 -20.48 11.84
CA LYS A 254 9.85 -20.34 12.35
C LYS A 254 8.75 -20.41 11.27
N TYR A 255 9.05 -20.05 10.03
CA TYR A 255 8.07 -20.04 8.92
C TYR A 255 8.28 -21.17 7.92
N GLN A 256 9.17 -22.13 8.17
CA GLN A 256 9.30 -23.32 7.32
C GLN A 256 8.01 -24.15 7.26
N ARG A 257 7.23 -24.13 8.36
CA ARG A 257 5.90 -24.77 8.45
C ARG A 257 4.78 -23.95 7.81
N GLY A 258 5.11 -22.82 7.19
CA GLY A 258 4.19 -21.89 6.58
C GLY A 258 3.94 -20.65 7.44
N ILE A 259 3.26 -19.69 6.82
CA ILE A 259 2.88 -18.41 7.40
C ILE A 259 1.45 -18.09 6.95
N SER A 260 0.60 -17.71 7.89
CA SER A 260 -0.76 -17.25 7.64
C SER A 260 -0.96 -15.97 8.44
N PRO A 261 -1.01 -14.80 7.77
CA PRO A 261 -1.30 -13.55 8.46
C PRO A 261 -2.62 -13.63 9.23
N ALA A 262 -2.66 -12.95 10.39
CA ALA A 262 -3.92 -12.72 11.08
C ALA A 262 -4.90 -11.90 10.21
N ALA A 263 -6.20 -12.01 10.51
CA ALA A 263 -7.22 -11.26 9.77
C ALA A 263 -7.21 -9.77 10.13
N GLY A 264 -7.55 -8.93 9.16
CA GLY A 264 -7.62 -7.47 9.29
C GLY A 264 -6.28 -6.74 9.19
N LEU A 265 -6.33 -5.41 9.34
CA LEU A 265 -5.13 -4.56 9.34
C LEU A 265 -4.30 -4.78 10.60
N SER A 266 -2.99 -4.95 10.41
CA SER A 266 -2.06 -4.99 11.53
C SER A 266 -1.85 -3.59 12.14
N PRO A 267 -1.31 -3.50 13.38
CA PRO A 267 -0.88 -2.22 13.93
C PRO A 267 0.12 -1.47 13.05
N GLN A 268 1.01 -2.20 12.36
CA GLN A 268 2.03 -1.60 11.48
C GLN A 268 1.41 -1.12 10.16
N ASP A 269 0.42 -1.83 9.60
CA ASP A 269 -0.35 -1.35 8.46
C ASP A 269 -1.01 0.01 8.77
N ILE A 270 -1.62 0.12 9.95
CA ILE A 270 -2.27 1.36 10.41
C ILE A 270 -1.25 2.49 10.59
N GLU A 271 -0.10 2.21 11.22
CA GLU A 271 0.96 3.20 11.43
C GLU A 271 1.54 3.71 10.11
N GLN A 272 1.87 2.80 9.19
CA GLN A 272 2.38 3.15 7.86
C GLN A 272 1.35 3.95 7.06
N ALA A 273 0.08 3.56 7.09
CA ALA A 273 -0.98 4.30 6.44
C ALA A 273 -1.11 5.73 6.98
N LYS A 274 -1.05 5.91 8.31
CA LYS A 274 -1.09 7.24 8.95
C LYS A 274 0.16 8.07 8.72
N LEU A 275 1.33 7.45 8.56
CA LEU A 275 2.56 8.14 8.22
C LEU A 275 2.45 8.83 6.85
N PHE A 276 1.92 8.12 5.86
CA PHE A 276 1.76 8.67 4.50
C PHE A 276 0.52 9.52 4.31
N TYR A 277 -0.54 9.19 5.04
CA TYR A 277 -1.84 9.81 4.93
C TYR A 277 -2.32 10.23 6.31
N PRO A 278 -1.65 11.19 6.97
CA PRO A 278 -2.09 11.66 8.28
C PRO A 278 -3.50 12.26 8.18
N PRO A 279 -4.30 12.26 9.26
CA PRO A 279 -5.61 12.90 9.27
C PRO A 279 -5.55 14.33 8.72
N LEU A 280 -6.61 14.76 8.02
CA LEU A 280 -6.67 16.12 7.50
C LEU A 280 -6.87 17.14 8.62
N GLU A 281 -6.24 18.30 8.45
CA GLU A 281 -6.45 19.45 9.33
C GLU A 281 -7.63 20.28 8.81
N ASP A 282 -8.38 20.89 9.74
CA ASP A 282 -9.54 21.72 9.40
C ASP A 282 -9.14 23.04 8.72
N THR A 283 -7.93 23.54 8.99
CA THR A 283 -7.45 24.83 8.48
C THR A 283 -5.98 24.78 8.16
N TYR A 284 -5.58 25.47 7.09
CA TYR A 284 -4.18 25.58 6.67
C TYR A 284 -3.69 27.03 6.75
N PRO A 285 -2.38 27.27 6.98
CA PRO A 285 -1.81 28.61 6.86
C PRO A 285 -2.00 29.16 5.45
N GLU A 286 -2.20 30.47 5.34
CA GLU A 286 -2.33 31.13 4.03
C GLU A 286 -0.96 31.37 3.40
N LEU A 287 -0.74 30.87 2.17
CA LEU A 287 0.43 31.23 1.38
C LEU A 287 0.19 32.58 0.68
N LYS A 288 0.77 33.64 1.24
CA LYS A 288 0.63 35.01 0.73
C LYS A 288 1.56 35.27 -0.44
N ALA A 289 1.06 36.01 -1.44
CA ALA A 289 1.88 36.41 -2.59
C ALA A 289 3.07 37.26 -2.14
N PHE A 290 4.26 36.98 -2.70
CA PHE A 290 5.55 37.62 -2.39
C PHE A 290 6.05 37.41 -0.95
N HIS A 291 5.55 36.38 -0.26
CA HIS A 291 6.07 35.93 1.03
C HIS A 291 6.60 34.49 0.91
N SER A 292 7.82 34.27 1.38
CA SER A 292 8.44 32.94 1.41
C SER A 292 8.06 32.22 2.71
N GLU A 293 7.59 30.99 2.58
CA GLU A 293 7.23 30.12 3.70
C GLU A 293 8.21 28.95 3.80
N ALA A 294 8.84 28.79 4.96
CA ALA A 294 9.72 27.65 5.22
C ALA A 294 8.90 26.35 5.32
N LEU A 295 9.39 25.28 4.70
CA LEU A 295 8.70 23.99 4.69
C LEU A 295 9.10 23.11 5.88
N SER A 296 10.36 23.09 6.31
CA SER A 296 10.86 22.32 7.47
C SER A 296 10.19 20.94 7.62
N LEU A 297 10.19 20.15 6.54
CA LEU A 297 9.58 18.81 6.47
C LEU A 297 10.63 17.71 6.62
N ALA A 298 10.24 16.61 7.25
CA ALA A 298 10.90 15.31 7.14
C ALA A 298 10.44 14.57 5.87
N PRO A 299 11.15 13.51 5.43
CA PRO A 299 10.70 12.69 4.30
C PRO A 299 9.28 12.15 4.48
N ALA A 300 8.50 12.13 3.40
CA ALA A 300 7.07 11.77 3.35
C ALA A 300 6.10 12.75 4.05
N GLU A 301 6.59 13.67 4.88
CA GLU A 301 5.75 14.71 5.46
C GLU A 301 5.21 15.67 4.39
N GLN A 302 4.05 16.22 4.69
CA GLN A 302 3.34 17.13 3.81
C GLN A 302 3.01 18.42 4.55
N LYS A 303 3.13 19.55 3.85
CA LYS A 303 2.59 20.83 4.29
C LYS A 303 1.51 21.30 3.34
N ASN A 304 0.42 21.80 3.91
CA ASN A 304 -0.70 22.35 3.16
C ASN A 304 -0.78 23.85 3.38
N PHE A 305 -1.20 24.57 2.35
CA PHE A 305 -1.47 26.00 2.40
C PHE A 305 -2.78 26.33 1.72
N THR A 306 -3.54 27.26 2.29
CA THR A 306 -4.66 27.89 1.60
C THR A 306 -4.13 29.06 0.76
N ILE A 307 -4.67 29.24 -0.44
CA ILE A 307 -4.35 30.36 -1.33
C ILE A 307 -5.65 31.10 -1.67
N ARG A 308 -5.65 32.41 -1.43
CA ARG A 308 -6.75 33.32 -1.77
C ARG A 308 -6.22 34.43 -2.68
N PRO A 309 -6.34 34.30 -4.01
CA PRO A 309 -5.75 35.26 -4.93
C PRO A 309 -6.39 36.64 -4.79
N ALA A 310 -5.57 37.67 -4.55
CA ALA A 310 -6.05 39.05 -4.49
C ALA A 310 -6.53 39.59 -5.86
N ALA A 311 -6.05 38.99 -6.96
CA ALA A 311 -6.39 39.36 -8.33
C ALA A 311 -6.42 38.15 -9.26
N THR A 312 -7.27 38.20 -10.30
CA THR A 312 -7.28 37.17 -11.35
C THR A 312 -6.09 37.36 -12.28
N ARG A 313 -5.06 36.53 -12.15
CA ARG A 313 -3.87 36.57 -12.99
C ARG A 313 -3.12 35.23 -12.98
N THR A 314 -2.10 35.14 -13.79
CA THR A 314 -1.14 34.04 -13.70
C THR A 314 -0.21 34.29 -12.52
N TYR A 315 -0.11 33.29 -11.65
CA TYR A 315 0.83 33.21 -10.54
C TYR A 315 1.88 32.15 -10.86
N THR A 316 3.09 32.36 -10.35
CA THR A 316 4.08 31.29 -10.24
C THR A 316 4.15 30.86 -8.78
N ILE A 317 4.04 29.57 -8.52
CA ILE A 317 4.27 28.95 -7.21
C ILE A 317 5.48 28.05 -7.38
N GLN A 318 6.50 28.20 -6.54
CA GLN A 318 7.74 27.48 -6.71
C GLN A 318 8.36 27.16 -5.35
N THR A 319 8.93 25.96 -5.25
CA THR A 319 9.80 25.58 -4.13
C THR A 319 11.24 26.05 -4.38
N PHE A 320 12.00 26.26 -3.30
CA PHE A 320 13.38 26.70 -3.36
C PHE A 320 14.19 25.87 -2.37
N GLY A 321 15.44 25.58 -2.73
CA GLY A 321 16.39 24.85 -1.90
C GLY A 321 16.82 23.54 -2.55
N ASP A 322 17.44 22.70 -1.73
CA ASP A 322 17.97 21.39 -2.12
C ASP A 322 17.06 20.28 -1.57
N ALA A 323 15.87 20.16 -2.14
CA ALA A 323 14.88 19.16 -1.75
C ALA A 323 14.10 18.68 -2.96
N ASP A 324 13.80 17.38 -2.98
CA ASP A 324 12.87 16.81 -3.94
C ASP A 324 11.45 16.95 -3.39
N THR A 325 10.57 17.62 -4.12
CA THR A 325 9.20 17.91 -3.71
C THR A 325 8.19 17.56 -4.80
N VAL A 326 7.04 17.01 -4.40
CA VAL A 326 5.84 17.06 -5.23
C VAL A 326 4.96 18.18 -4.72
N MET A 327 4.49 19.01 -5.65
CA MET A 327 3.58 20.10 -5.37
C MET A 327 2.32 19.90 -6.20
N VAL A 328 1.16 19.88 -5.54
CA VAL A 328 -0.14 19.73 -6.19
C VAL A 328 -1.07 20.82 -5.72
N LEU A 329 -1.77 21.43 -6.67
CA LEU A 329 -2.74 22.49 -6.44
C LEU A 329 -4.15 21.97 -6.72
N PHE A 330 -5.03 22.22 -5.76
CA PHE A 330 -6.46 21.96 -5.87
C PHE A 330 -7.24 23.28 -5.79
N GLU A 331 -8.34 23.38 -6.52
CA GLU A 331 -9.36 24.41 -6.33
C GLU A 331 -10.43 23.89 -5.39
N ASP A 332 -10.76 24.68 -4.38
CA ASP A 332 -11.88 24.37 -3.48
C ASP A 332 -13.20 24.85 -4.09
N GLN A 333 -14.03 23.90 -4.49
CA GLN A 333 -15.38 24.13 -5.00
C GLN A 333 -16.41 23.72 -3.95
N ASN A 334 -16.57 24.55 -2.91
CA ASN A 334 -17.50 24.34 -1.80
C ASN A 334 -17.24 23.06 -1.00
N GLY A 335 -15.99 22.80 -0.66
CA GLY A 335 -15.50 21.60 0.02
C GLY A 335 -15.09 20.48 -0.94
N ASP A 336 -15.41 20.59 -2.23
CA ASP A 336 -14.95 19.63 -3.24
C ASP A 336 -13.62 20.10 -3.87
N LEU A 337 -12.52 19.51 -3.42
CA LEU A 337 -11.18 19.82 -3.93
C LEU A 337 -10.97 19.21 -5.31
N LYS A 338 -11.01 20.04 -6.35
CA LYS A 338 -10.73 19.64 -7.73
C LYS A 338 -9.27 19.85 -8.08
N TYR A 339 -8.62 18.82 -8.64
CA TYR A 339 -7.24 18.93 -9.13
C TYR A 339 -7.15 20.02 -10.20
N VAL A 340 -6.15 20.91 -10.07
CA VAL A 340 -5.85 21.94 -11.07
C VAL A 340 -4.60 21.59 -11.84
N THR A 341 -3.51 21.34 -11.12
CA THR A 341 -2.20 21.05 -11.69
C THR A 341 -1.27 20.52 -10.60
N GLY A 342 -0.21 19.83 -10.99
CA GLY A 342 0.86 19.40 -10.11
C GLY A 342 2.18 19.37 -10.86
N ASP A 343 3.27 19.45 -10.11
CA ASP A 343 4.63 19.30 -10.59
C ASP A 343 5.41 18.43 -9.62
N ASP A 344 6.15 17.50 -10.20
CA ASP A 344 6.95 16.51 -9.48
C ASP A 344 8.39 16.63 -9.97
N ASP A 345 9.17 17.41 -9.23
CA ASP A 345 10.58 17.68 -9.56
C ASP A 345 11.52 16.51 -9.23
N SER A 346 10.99 15.44 -8.65
CA SER A 346 11.78 14.36 -8.08
C SER A 346 12.71 13.72 -9.12
N GLY A 347 13.98 13.60 -8.74
CA GLY A 347 15.00 13.04 -9.62
C GLY A 347 15.46 13.99 -10.75
N SER A 348 15.13 15.28 -10.65
CA SER A 348 15.75 16.33 -11.45
C SER A 348 16.67 17.21 -10.58
N SER A 349 17.49 18.07 -11.18
CA SER A 349 18.22 19.11 -10.45
C SER A 349 17.40 20.41 -10.29
N THR A 350 16.07 20.33 -10.46
CA THR A 350 15.18 21.49 -10.46
C THR A 350 14.24 21.47 -9.26
N ASN A 351 13.65 22.62 -8.93
CA ASN A 351 12.62 22.74 -7.91
C ASN A 351 11.23 22.76 -8.57
N ALA A 352 10.24 22.17 -7.90
CA ALA A 352 8.86 22.10 -8.35
C ALA A 352 8.29 23.51 -8.58
N ARG A 353 7.65 23.69 -9.73
CA ARG A 353 7.17 24.98 -10.20
C ARG A 353 5.85 24.86 -10.94
N LEU A 354 4.82 25.50 -10.39
CA LEU A 354 3.53 25.69 -11.03
C LEU A 354 3.42 27.09 -11.64
N ARG A 355 2.98 27.17 -12.89
CA ARG A 355 2.61 28.44 -13.54
C ARG A 355 1.15 28.38 -13.96
N VAL A 356 0.27 28.94 -13.14
CA VAL A 356 -1.18 28.71 -13.21
C VAL A 356 -1.95 30.02 -13.13
N ARG A 357 -3.08 30.10 -13.84
CA ARG A 357 -4.00 31.24 -13.73
C ARG A 357 -4.97 30.99 -12.59
N LEU A 358 -4.92 31.82 -11.56
CA LEU A 358 -5.83 31.77 -10.42
C LEU A 358 -6.84 32.91 -10.52
N TYR A 359 -8.03 32.69 -9.96
CA TYR A 359 -9.15 33.63 -10.04
C TYR A 359 -9.40 34.28 -8.68
N LYS A 360 -9.61 35.60 -8.68
CA LYS A 360 -9.99 36.35 -7.49
C LYS A 360 -11.30 35.80 -6.91
N ASN A 361 -11.41 35.81 -5.57
CA ASN A 361 -12.55 35.30 -4.81
C ASN A 361 -12.77 33.78 -4.94
N ARG A 362 -11.79 33.04 -5.45
CA ARG A 362 -11.74 31.58 -5.36
C ARG A 362 -10.74 31.17 -4.29
N GLU A 363 -10.90 29.96 -3.80
CA GLU A 363 -10.02 29.34 -2.82
C GLU A 363 -9.29 28.16 -3.46
N TYR A 364 -8.02 28.02 -3.10
CA TYR A 364 -7.19 26.92 -3.56
C TYR A 364 -6.44 26.33 -2.37
N VAL A 365 -6.13 25.04 -2.45
CA VAL A 365 -5.29 24.34 -1.48
C VAL A 365 -4.04 23.85 -2.20
N LEU A 366 -2.89 24.37 -1.79
CA LEU A 366 -1.58 23.91 -2.22
C LEU A 366 -1.09 22.84 -1.26
N ARG A 367 -0.67 21.70 -1.79
CA ARG A 367 -0.10 20.61 -1.01
C ARG A 367 1.30 20.33 -1.48
N ILE A 368 2.23 20.26 -0.54
CA ILE A 368 3.64 20.04 -0.84
C ILE A 368 4.12 18.89 0.02
N ARG A 369 4.57 17.81 -0.62
CA ARG A 369 5.18 16.67 0.07
C ARG A 369 6.65 16.58 -0.28
N LEU A 370 7.45 16.26 0.73
CA LEU A 370 8.88 16.07 0.58
C LEU A 370 9.19 14.60 0.27
N TYR A 371 9.93 14.36 -0.81
CA TYR A 371 10.51 13.05 -1.11
C TYR A 371 11.81 12.83 -0.34
N PHE A 372 12.73 13.78 -0.48
CA PHE A 372 14.08 13.70 0.07
C PHE A 372 14.57 15.09 0.46
N ASN A 373 15.32 15.15 1.56
CA ASN A 373 15.95 16.37 2.04
C ASN A 373 17.46 16.18 2.08
N TYR A 374 18.20 17.04 1.36
CA TYR A 374 19.67 17.06 1.42
C TYR A 374 20.17 17.76 2.69
N SER A 375 19.37 18.68 3.27
CA SER A 375 19.64 19.34 4.55
C SER A 375 18.35 19.85 5.19
N ALA A 376 17.97 19.29 6.34
CA ALA A 376 16.79 19.72 7.08
C ALA A 376 16.80 21.24 7.31
N GLY A 377 15.77 21.93 6.81
CA GLY A 377 15.52 23.35 7.13
C GLY A 377 15.84 24.38 6.03
N ASN A 378 16.30 24.01 4.84
CA ASN A 378 16.64 24.98 3.76
C ASN A 378 15.64 25.03 2.60
N THR A 379 14.46 24.41 2.72
CA THR A 379 13.44 24.42 1.68
C THR A 379 12.33 25.41 2.01
N ALA A 380 11.95 26.23 1.04
CA ALA A 380 10.84 27.16 1.16
C ALA A 380 9.92 27.11 -0.07
N VAL A 381 8.73 27.67 0.05
CA VAL A 381 7.81 27.90 -1.07
C VAL A 381 7.43 29.38 -1.13
N MET A 382 7.28 29.91 -2.34
CA MET A 382 6.73 31.24 -2.55
C MET A 382 5.78 31.24 -3.74
N MET A 383 4.76 32.09 -3.67
CA MET A 383 3.88 32.43 -4.79
C MET A 383 4.09 33.89 -5.20
N TRP A 384 4.15 34.22 -6.49
CA TRP A 384 4.25 35.60 -6.99
C TRP A 384 3.53 35.88 -8.30
#